data_AF-W2T255-F1
#
_entry.id   AF-W2T255-F1
#
_cell.length_a   1.000
_cell.length_b   1.000
_cell.length_c   1.000
_cell.angle_alpha   90.00
_cell.angle_beta   90.00
_cell.angle_gamma   90.00
#
_symmetry.space_group_name_H-M   'P 1'
#
loop_
_entity.id
_entity.type
_entity.pdbx_description
1 polymer ?
#
loop_
_entity_poly.entity_id
_entity_poly.type
_entity_poly.pdbx_seq_one_letter_code
_entity_poly.pdbx_strand_id
1 'polypeptide(L)'
;MRKYPFLDAHRLSVYGWSYGGFAAALMTEKAPESFFKCAISVAPVANFFYYHGSYSDKYMANAEKSAFDAIDITKNVANFKKTRLLLAHGLYDG
;
A
#
# COMPACT_ATOMS: atom_id res chain seq x y z
N MET A 1 -16.40 13.75 -8.40
CA MET A 1 -16.76 13.23 -9.74
C MET A 1 -17.62 14.13 -10.60
N ARG A 2 -18.24 15.21 -10.06
CA ARG A 2 -19.03 16.18 -10.86
C ARG A 2 -18.33 16.79 -12.09
N LYS A 3 -16.99 16.83 -12.11
CA LYS A 3 -16.20 17.33 -13.25
C LYS A 3 -16.04 16.30 -14.39
N TYR A 4 -16.07 15.01 -14.08
CA TYR A 4 -15.84 13.92 -15.04
C TYR A 4 -16.94 12.86 -14.87
N PRO A 5 -18.08 13.00 -15.57
CA PRO A 5 -19.28 12.18 -15.35
C PRO A 5 -19.11 10.71 -15.77
N PHE A 6 -18.08 10.39 -16.55
CA PHE A 6 -17.76 9.03 -16.96
C PHE A 6 -16.99 8.23 -15.88
N LEU A 7 -16.55 8.87 -14.80
CA LEU A 7 -15.90 8.20 -13.68
C LEU A 7 -16.95 7.68 -12.69
N ASP A 8 -16.92 6.38 -12.43
CA ASP A 8 -17.82 5.71 -11.49
C ASP A 8 -17.21 5.64 -10.09
N ALA A 9 -17.87 6.30 -9.13
CA ALA A 9 -17.45 6.37 -7.73
C ALA A 9 -17.47 5.02 -7.02
N HIS A 10 -18.29 4.10 -7.49
CA HIS A 10 -18.55 2.82 -6.82
C HIS A 10 -17.66 1.70 -7.34
N ARG A 11 -16.88 1.94 -8.39
CA ARG A 11 -15.99 0.97 -9.05
C ARG A 11 -14.55 1.48 -9.13
N LEU A 12 -14.03 1.95 -8.01
CA LEU A 12 -12.65 2.42 -7.91
C LEU A 12 -11.70 1.28 -7.50
N SER A 13 -10.53 1.22 -8.14
CA SER A 13 -9.45 0.29 -7.79
C SER A 13 -8.11 1.01 -7.70
N VAL A 14 -7.18 0.45 -6.92
CA VAL A 14 -5.80 0.92 -6.86
C VAL A 14 -4.83 -0.21 -7.22
N TYR A 15 -3.78 0.12 -7.95
CA TYR A 15 -2.75 -0.82 -8.38
C TYR A 15 -1.38 -0.19 -8.19
N GLY A 16 -0.39 -1.01 -7.83
CA GLY A 16 1.00 -0.64 -7.99
C GLY A 16 1.97 -1.81 -7.81
N TRP A 17 3.21 -1.58 -8.23
CA TRP A 17 4.35 -2.50 -8.08
C TRP A 17 5.47 -1.83 -7.29
N SER A 18 6.17 -2.59 -6.44
CA SER A 18 7.32 -2.16 -5.64
C SER A 18 6.86 -1.13 -4.63
N TYR A 19 7.47 0.06 -4.61
CA TYR A 19 6.95 1.18 -3.82
C TYR A 19 5.48 1.50 -4.17
N GLY A 20 5.07 1.34 -5.43
CA GLY A 20 3.67 1.47 -5.83
C GLY A 20 2.78 0.40 -5.20
N GLY A 21 3.29 -0.82 -5.01
CA GLY A 21 2.58 -1.89 -4.31
C GLY A 21 2.39 -1.54 -2.83
N PHE A 22 3.43 -1.00 -2.20
CA PHE A 22 3.36 -0.44 -0.85
C PHE A 22 2.32 0.68 -0.77
N ALA A 23 2.38 1.67 -1.67
CA ALA A 23 1.46 2.79 -1.69
C ALA A 23 0.01 2.34 -1.93
N ALA A 24 -0.23 1.40 -2.83
CA ALA A 24 -1.57 0.84 -3.08
C ALA A 24 -2.16 0.19 -1.82
N ALA A 25 -1.36 -0.57 -1.08
CA ALA A 25 -1.77 -1.19 0.17
C ALA A 25 -2.03 -0.14 1.26
N LEU A 26 -1.09 0.81 1.46
CA LEU A 26 -1.22 1.86 2.46
C LEU A 26 -2.41 2.79 2.18
N MET A 27 -2.64 3.16 0.92
CA MET A 27 -3.81 3.95 0.51
C MET A 27 -5.11 3.21 0.84
N THR A 28 -5.15 1.90 0.61
CA THR A 28 -6.33 1.09 0.95
C THR A 28 -6.55 1.02 2.46
N GLU A 29 -5.48 0.89 3.24
CA GLU A 29 -5.55 0.94 4.71
C GLU A 29 -6.08 2.29 5.21
N LYS A 30 -5.59 3.42 4.69
CA LYS A 30 -5.93 4.76 5.18
C LYS A 30 -7.24 5.32 4.60
N ALA A 31 -7.72 4.78 3.48
CA ALA A 31 -8.95 5.26 2.87
C ALA A 31 -10.20 4.95 3.73
N PRO A 32 -11.30 5.69 3.54
CA PRO A 32 -12.58 5.30 4.13
C PRO A 32 -12.95 3.86 3.77
N GLU A 33 -13.67 3.18 4.66
CA GLU A 33 -14.10 1.79 4.43
C GLU A 33 -14.82 1.68 3.08
N SER A 34 -14.48 0.65 2.30
CA SER A 34 -15.08 0.37 0.97
C SER A 34 -14.86 1.45 -0.11
N PHE A 35 -13.94 2.41 0.10
CA PHE A 35 -13.60 3.42 -0.91
C PHE A 35 -13.01 2.78 -2.17
N PHE A 36 -12.06 1.85 -1.99
CA PHE A 36 -11.59 0.99 -3.07
C PHE A 36 -12.39 -0.32 -3.07
N LYS A 37 -12.75 -0.80 -4.25
CA LYS A 37 -13.41 -2.10 -4.42
C LYS A 37 -12.42 -3.24 -4.57
N CYS A 38 -11.28 -2.95 -5.17
CA CYS A 38 -10.13 -3.83 -5.15
C CYS A 38 -8.81 -3.05 -5.09
N ALA A 39 -7.80 -3.72 -4.57
CA ALA A 39 -6.42 -3.28 -4.53
C ALA A 39 -5.53 -4.38 -5.11
N ILE A 40 -4.54 -4.00 -5.90
CA ILE A 40 -3.53 -4.92 -6.44
C ILE A 40 -2.17 -4.40 -6.00
N SER A 41 -1.46 -5.21 -5.21
CA SER A 41 -0.16 -4.87 -4.65
C SER A 41 0.86 -5.90 -5.12
N VAL A 42 1.81 -5.48 -5.95
CA VAL A 42 2.83 -6.35 -6.54
C VAL A 42 4.20 -6.02 -5.95
N ALA A 43 4.92 -7.03 -5.50
CA ALA A 43 6.22 -6.94 -4.83
C ALA A 43 6.35 -5.76 -3.83
N PRO A 44 5.39 -5.57 -2.90
CA PRO A 44 5.41 -4.38 -2.05
C PRO A 44 6.53 -4.46 -1.01
N VAL A 45 7.11 -3.30 -0.68
CA VAL A 45 7.83 -3.15 0.59
C VAL A 45 6.80 -3.17 1.71
N ALA A 46 6.73 -4.27 2.45
CA ALA A 46 5.74 -4.44 3.51
C ALA A 46 6.09 -3.67 4.79
N ASN A 47 7.39 -3.60 5.11
CA ASN A 47 7.88 -2.88 6.27
C ASN A 47 9.29 -2.36 5.97
N PHE A 48 9.47 -1.04 6.06
CA PHE A 48 10.72 -0.36 5.76
C PHE A 48 11.84 -0.62 6.77
N PHE A 49 11.51 -1.12 7.96
CA PHE A 49 12.50 -1.54 8.96
C PHE A 49 13.35 -2.71 8.46
N TYR A 50 12.76 -3.60 7.64
CA TYR A 50 13.48 -4.74 7.05
C TYR A 50 14.00 -4.46 5.63
N TYR A 51 13.77 -3.26 5.09
CA TYR A 51 14.15 -2.94 3.72
C TYR A 51 15.61 -2.49 3.64
N HIS A 52 16.29 -2.88 2.55
CA HIS A 52 17.74 -2.80 2.38
C HIS A 52 18.33 -1.44 2.78
N GLY A 53 19.40 -1.47 3.57
CA GLY A 53 19.96 -0.32 4.31
C GLY A 53 20.21 0.92 3.46
N SER A 54 20.71 0.79 2.23
CA SER A 54 21.01 1.96 1.40
C SER A 54 19.78 2.82 1.02
N TYR A 55 18.58 2.23 0.93
CA TYR A 55 17.35 2.96 0.62
C TYR A 55 16.74 3.57 1.88
N SER A 56 16.63 2.75 2.94
CA SER A 56 16.13 3.20 4.25
C SER A 56 17.05 4.26 4.86
N ASP A 57 18.38 4.15 4.75
CA ASP A 57 19.30 5.18 5.21
C ASP A 57 19.11 6.49 4.44
N LYS A 58 18.96 6.42 3.11
CA LYS A 58 18.81 7.64 2.31
C LYS A 58 17.52 8.41 2.60
N TYR A 59 16.41 7.71 2.84
CA TYR A 59 15.09 8.34 2.96
C TYR A 59 14.49 8.32 4.38
N MET A 60 15.06 7.50 5.28
CA MET A 60 14.53 7.20 6.62
C MET A 60 15.62 7.15 7.72
N ALA A 61 16.89 7.53 7.46
CA ALA A 61 18.02 7.38 8.41
C ALA A 61 17.78 7.96 9.82
N ASN A 62 16.92 8.97 9.96
CA ASN A 62 16.62 9.62 11.24
C ASN A 62 15.16 9.42 11.67
N ALA A 63 14.46 8.46 11.06
CA ALA A 63 13.09 8.17 11.42
C ALA A 63 13.05 7.41 12.76
N GLU A 64 12.24 7.90 13.69
CA GLU A 64 11.93 7.18 14.92
C GLU A 64 11.22 5.85 14.60
N LYS A 65 11.33 4.87 15.50
CA LYS A 65 10.64 3.56 15.34
C LYS A 65 9.14 3.72 15.09
N SER A 66 8.50 4.72 15.71
CA SER A 66 7.08 5.03 15.53
C SER A 66 6.72 5.39 14.09
N ALA A 67 7.64 5.98 13.33
CA ALA A 67 7.40 6.31 11.92
C ALA A 67 7.36 5.05 11.04
N PHE A 68 8.24 4.08 11.30
CA PHE A 68 8.19 2.77 10.65
C PHE A 68 6.90 2.02 11.00
N ASP A 69 6.52 2.05 12.28
CA ASP A 69 5.30 1.41 12.76
C ASP A 69 4.03 2.00 12.14
N ALA A 70 4.02 3.31 11.86
CA ALA A 70 2.86 4.02 11.28
C ALA A 70 2.60 3.66 9.79
N ILE A 71 3.62 3.15 9.10
CA ILE A 71 3.56 2.78 7.67
C ILE A 71 3.76 1.28 7.43
N ASP A 72 3.79 0.46 8.49
CA ASP A 72 3.85 -1.00 8.36
C ASP A 72 2.48 -1.53 7.90
N ILE A 73 2.39 -1.89 6.62
CA ILE A 73 1.14 -2.33 5.97
C ILE A 73 0.69 -3.73 6.43
N THR A 74 1.47 -4.40 7.29
CA THR A 74 1.10 -5.71 7.89
C THR A 74 0.27 -5.57 9.17
N LYS A 75 0.29 -4.39 9.81
CA LYS A 75 -0.33 -4.22 11.15
C LYS A 75 -1.82 -3.96 11.11
N ASN A 76 -2.30 -3.20 10.12
CA ASN A 76 -3.70 -2.81 10.03
C ASN A 76 -4.31 -3.31 8.72
N VAL A 77 -5.04 -4.42 8.82
CA VAL A 77 -5.66 -5.08 7.65
C VAL A 77 -7.19 -4.95 7.63
N ALA A 78 -7.77 -4.10 8.48
CA ALA A 78 -9.21 -4.02 8.67
C ALA A 78 -9.98 -3.72 7.37
N ASN A 79 -9.48 -2.76 6.57
CA ASN A 79 -10.11 -2.38 5.31
C ASN A 79 -10.07 -3.47 4.23
N PHE A 80 -9.15 -4.44 4.32
CA PHE A 80 -9.10 -5.57 3.40
C PHE A 80 -10.15 -6.65 3.69
N LYS A 81 -10.94 -6.51 4.77
CA LYS A 81 -12.18 -7.29 4.97
C LYS A 81 -13.30 -6.88 4.00
N LYS A 82 -13.25 -5.64 3.49
CA LYS A 82 -14.25 -5.08 2.56
C LYS A 82 -13.68 -4.83 1.16
N THR A 83 -12.39 -4.55 1.07
CA THR A 83 -11.65 -4.35 -0.18
C THR A 83 -11.01 -5.64 -0.62
N ARG A 84 -11.23 -6.06 -1.86
CA ARG A 84 -10.60 -7.29 -2.40
C ARG A 84 -9.12 -7.02 -2.69
N LEU A 85 -8.22 -7.81 -2.11
CA LEU A 85 -6.78 -7.68 -2.32
C LEU A 85 -6.28 -8.78 -3.27
N LEU A 86 -5.53 -8.39 -4.30
CA LEU A 86 -4.59 -9.26 -5.00
C LEU A 86 -3.17 -8.88 -4.57
N LEU A 87 -2.50 -9.79 -3.88
CA LEU A 87 -1.10 -9.67 -3.51
C LEU A 87 -0.28 -10.62 -4.40
N ALA A 88 0.76 -10.11 -5.06
CA ALA A 88 1.65 -10.89 -5.89
C ALA A 88 3.12 -10.54 -5.60
N HIS A 89 4.02 -11.51 -5.68
CA HIS A 89 5.45 -11.33 -5.47
C HIS A 89 6.24 -12.36 -6.28
N GLY A 90 7.39 -11.99 -6.82
CA GLY A 90 8.31 -12.93 -7.44
C GLY A 90 9.00 -13.78 -6.38
N LEU A 91 9.13 -15.09 -6.59
CA LEU A 91 9.78 -15.98 -5.61
C LEU A 91 11.29 -15.70 -5.47
N TYR A 92 11.90 -15.14 -6.52
CA TYR A 92 13.33 -14.82 -6.59
C TYR A 92 13.57 -13.29 -6.66
N ASP A 93 12.79 -12.52 -5.90
CA ASP A 93 13.01 -11.08 -5.71
C ASP A 93 14.19 -10.88 -4.73
N GLY A 94 15.21 -10.09 -5.11
CA GLY A 94 16.53 -10.04 -4.46
C GLY A 94 17.08 -8.63 -4.30
#